data_AF-A0A1H3DCA2-F1
#
_entry.id   AF-A0A1H3DCA2-F1
#
_cell.length_a   1.000
_cell.length_b   1.000
_cell.length_c   1.000
_cell.angle_alpha   90.00
_cell.angle_beta   90.00
_cell.angle_gamma   90.00
#
_symmetry.space_group_name_H-M   'P 1'
#
loop_
_entity.id
_entity.type
_entity.pdbx_description
1 polymer ?
#
loop_
_entity_poly.entity_id
_entity_poly.type
_entity_poly.pdbx_seq_one_letter_code
_entity_poly.pdbx_strand_id
1 'polypeptide(L)'
;MNYSEAFEDDLVDLERAVIESARSDGDEPATPDDRYLIAALDHLLNTYPVSEARLLGHIEEVRRIYETRRTESTASKHVATVHEAFLAEVCADYDPTY
;
A
#
# COMPACT_ATOMS: atom_id res chain seq x y z
N MET A 1 -14.68 -3.80 -8.09
CA MET A 1 -14.22 -5.22 -7.99
C MET A 1 -14.97 -5.87 -6.81
N ASN A 2 -14.95 -7.21 -6.68
CA ASN A 2 -15.39 -7.82 -5.41
C ASN A 2 -14.17 -8.01 -4.50
N TYR A 3 -14.36 -7.91 -3.20
CA TYR A 3 -13.33 -8.20 -2.22
C TYR A 3 -12.86 -9.66 -2.34
N SER A 4 -11.57 -9.86 -2.13
CA SER A 4 -10.96 -11.19 -2.04
C SER A 4 -9.75 -11.11 -1.13
N GLU A 5 -9.59 -12.10 -0.25
CA GLU A 5 -8.44 -12.18 0.68
C GLU A 5 -7.10 -12.13 -0.08
N ALA A 6 -7.01 -12.77 -1.25
CA ALA A 6 -5.79 -12.73 -2.08
C ALA A 6 -5.41 -11.31 -2.54
N PHE A 7 -6.41 -10.47 -2.85
CA PHE A 7 -6.16 -9.07 -3.21
C PHE A 7 -5.69 -8.26 -2.00
N GLU A 8 -6.28 -8.51 -0.82
CA GLU A 8 -5.84 -7.86 0.41
C GLU A 8 -4.40 -8.25 0.77
N ASP A 9 -4.05 -9.54 0.68
CA ASP A 9 -2.69 -10.02 0.91
C ASP A 9 -1.68 -9.36 -0.05
N ASP A 10 -2.00 -9.33 -1.35
CA ASP A 10 -1.15 -8.68 -2.36
C ASP A 10 -1.00 -7.16 -2.10
N LEU A 11 -2.07 -6.52 -1.62
CA LEU A 11 -2.07 -5.10 -1.23
C LEU A 11 -1.23 -4.85 0.03
N VAL A 12 -1.30 -5.74 1.03
CA VAL A 12 -0.48 -5.66 2.25
C VAL A 12 1.00 -5.85 1.92
N ASP A 13 1.34 -6.76 1.00
CA ASP A 13 2.73 -6.93 0.55
C ASP A 13 3.24 -5.69 -0.20
N LEU A 14 2.40 -5.05 -1.02
CA LEU A 14 2.71 -3.76 -1.64
C LEU A 14 2.96 -2.68 -0.59
N GLU A 15 2.08 -2.53 0.39
CA GLU A 15 2.23 -1.55 1.48
C GLU A 15 3.52 -1.78 2.27
N ARG A 16 3.85 -3.04 2.58
CA ARG A 16 5.10 -3.37 3.26
C ARG A 16 6.32 -2.90 2.45
N ALA A 17 6.32 -3.14 1.15
CA ALA A 17 7.38 -2.68 0.25
C ALA A 17 7.53 -1.14 0.27
N VAL A 18 6.41 -0.41 0.30
CA VAL A 18 6.40 1.06 0.39
C VAL A 18 7.00 1.54 1.71
N ILE A 19 6.65 0.89 2.81
CA ILE A 19 7.13 1.23 4.16
C ILE A 19 8.64 0.97 4.27
N GLU A 20 9.11 -0.15 3.72
CA GLU A 20 10.53 -0.51 3.68
C GLU A 20 11.32 0.49 2.81
N SER A 21 10.81 0.83 1.62
CA SER A 21 11.38 1.87 0.74
C SER A 21 11.46 3.23 1.46
N ALA A 22 10.39 3.68 2.13
CA ALA A 22 10.36 4.94 2.87
C ALA A 22 11.32 4.99 4.07
N ARG A 23 11.72 3.84 4.62
CA ARG A 23 12.73 3.75 5.68
C ARG A 23 14.16 3.76 5.13
N SER A 24 14.36 3.30 3.90
CA SER A 24 15.67 3.21 3.23
C SER A 24 16.14 4.50 2.55
N ASP A 25 15.32 5.57 2.50
CA ASP A 25 15.67 6.90 1.95
C ASP A 25 16.84 7.60 2.70
N GLY A 26 17.51 6.91 3.63
CA GLY A 26 18.80 7.27 4.20
C GLY A 26 19.98 6.64 3.44
N ASP A 27 20.50 7.37 2.44
CA ASP A 27 21.89 7.34 1.95
C ASP A 27 22.44 6.12 1.15
N GLU A 28 21.62 5.20 0.63
CA GLU A 28 22.13 4.09 -0.20
C GLU A 28 21.45 3.95 -1.58
N PRO A 29 22.17 3.49 -2.63
CA PRO A 29 21.66 3.42 -4.01
C PRO A 29 20.52 2.42 -4.12
N ALA A 30 19.40 2.84 -4.74
CA ALA A 30 18.21 2.06 -5.12
C ALA A 30 18.28 0.59 -4.66
N THR A 31 17.89 0.37 -3.41
CA THR A 31 18.02 -0.92 -2.76
C THR A 31 17.15 -1.97 -3.48
N PRO A 32 17.42 -3.28 -3.31
CA PRO A 32 16.56 -4.35 -3.81
C PRO A 32 15.05 -4.16 -3.53
N ASP A 33 14.68 -3.33 -2.55
CA ASP A 33 13.33 -2.99 -2.15
C ASP A 33 12.52 -2.24 -3.24
N ASP A 34 13.15 -1.37 -4.03
CA ASP A 34 12.42 -0.64 -5.09
C ASP A 34 12.01 -1.56 -6.23
N ARG A 35 12.81 -2.60 -6.52
CA ARG A 35 12.44 -3.62 -7.52
C ARG A 35 11.28 -4.48 -7.03
N TYR A 36 11.25 -4.77 -5.73
CA TYR A 36 10.14 -5.49 -5.11
C TYR A 36 8.85 -4.67 -5.15
N LEU A 37 8.93 -3.36 -4.86
CA LEU A 37 7.81 -2.43 -4.98
C LEU A 37 7.25 -2.38 -6.40
N ILE A 38 8.11 -2.25 -7.42
CA ILE A 38 7.68 -2.23 -8.83
C ILE A 38 7.03 -3.56 -9.22
N ALA A 39 7.59 -4.70 -8.78
CA ALA A 39 7.04 -6.01 -9.08
C ALA A 39 5.67 -6.23 -8.42
N ALA A 40 5.49 -5.80 -7.17
CA ALA A 40 4.21 -5.88 -6.47
C ALA A 40 3.14 -5.00 -7.14
N LEU A 41 3.51 -3.78 -7.56
CA LEU A 41 2.62 -2.90 -8.30
C LEU A 41 2.21 -3.49 -9.66
N ASP A 42 3.17 -4.01 -10.42
CA ASP A 42 2.92 -4.65 -11.71
C ASP A 42 2.03 -5.90 -11.56
N HIS A 43 2.28 -6.73 -10.54
CA HIS A 43 1.45 -7.89 -10.24
C HIS A 43 0.00 -7.49 -9.93
N LEU A 44 -0.22 -6.48 -9.08
CA LEU A 44 -1.56 -6.00 -8.73
C LEU A 44 -2.32 -5.46 -9.96
N LEU A 45 -1.65 -4.67 -10.80
CA LEU A 45 -2.25 -4.09 -12.02
C LEU A 45 -2.60 -5.13 -13.07
N ASN A 46 -1.81 -6.20 -13.17
CA ASN A 46 -2.05 -7.28 -14.13
C ASN A 46 -3.03 -8.34 -13.60
N THR A 47 -3.15 -8.50 -12.29
CA THR A 47 -3.99 -9.53 -11.65
C THR A 47 -5.40 -9.04 -11.37
N TYR A 48 -5.56 -7.76 -11.00
CA TYR A 48 -6.83 -7.23 -10.51
C TYR A 48 -7.32 -6.04 -11.36
N PRO A 49 -8.64 -5.90 -11.56
CA PRO A 49 -9.24 -4.79 -12.30
C PRO A 49 -9.28 -3.50 -11.46
N VAL A 50 -8.11 -3.03 -11.02
CA VAL A 50 -7.92 -1.81 -10.24
C VAL A 50 -7.22 -0.74 -11.08
N SER A 51 -7.51 0.53 -10.81
CA SER A 51 -6.91 1.63 -11.56
C SER A 51 -5.50 1.93 -11.05
N GLU A 52 -4.54 2.06 -11.97
CA GLU A 52 -3.17 2.52 -11.68
C GLU A 52 -3.16 3.83 -10.89
N ALA A 53 -3.96 4.81 -11.29
CA ALA A 53 -4.05 6.10 -10.60
C ALA A 53 -4.50 5.95 -9.13
N ARG A 54 -5.36 4.98 -8.83
CA ARG A 54 -5.81 4.70 -7.46
C ARG A 54 -4.74 4.01 -6.64
N LEU A 55 -4.06 3.01 -7.21
CA LEU A 55 -2.95 2.34 -6.53
C LEU A 55 -1.79 3.30 -6.22
N LEU A 56 -1.41 4.14 -7.19
CA LEU A 56 -0.37 5.14 -6.97
C LEU A 56 -0.76 6.15 -5.88
N GLY A 57 -2.02 6.63 -5.88
CA GLY A 57 -2.52 7.51 -4.83
C GLY A 57 -2.46 6.87 -3.44
N HIS A 58 -2.84 5.59 -3.33
CA HIS A 58 -2.74 4.82 -2.09
C HIS A 58 -1.30 4.69 -1.59
N ILE A 59 -0.38 4.31 -2.47
CA ILE A 59 1.05 4.17 -2.16
C ILE A 59 1.65 5.49 -1.68
N GLU A 60 1.33 6.61 -2.36
CA GLU A 60 1.79 7.93 -1.95
C GLU A 60 1.28 8.31 -0.56
N GLU A 61 0.03 7.98 -0.23
CA GLU A 61 -0.56 8.25 1.07
C GLU A 61 0.11 7.41 2.19
N VAL A 62 0.33 6.12 1.94
CA VAL A 62 1.05 5.22 2.85
C VAL A 62 2.48 5.71 3.11
N ARG A 63 3.21 6.07 2.05
CA ARG A 63 4.57 6.65 2.16
C ARG A 63 4.54 7.92 3.01
N ARG A 64 3.64 8.85 2.72
CA ARG A 64 3.49 10.11 3.44
C ARG A 64 3.18 9.91 4.92
N ILE A 65 2.37 8.91 5.28
CA ILE A 65 2.08 8.58 6.67
C ILE A 65 3.37 8.16 7.41
N TYR A 66 4.21 7.34 6.79
CA TYR A 66 5.45 6.89 7.40
C TYR A 66 6.54 7.97 7.46
N GLU A 67 6.60 8.86 6.48
CA GLU A 67 7.54 10.00 6.48
C GLU A 67 7.18 11.06 7.53
N THR A 68 5.88 11.33 7.74
CA THR A 68 5.42 12.45 8.57
C THR A 68 5.22 12.11 10.05
N ARG A 69 5.07 10.83 10.40
CA ARG A 69 4.71 10.42 11.76
C ARG A 69 5.93 10.00 12.57
N ARG A 70 6.11 10.62 13.73
CA ARG A 70 7.23 10.37 14.67
C ARG A 70 7.24 8.98 15.33
N THR A 71 6.15 8.23 15.30
CA THR A 71 6.03 6.94 16.01
C THR A 71 5.36 5.89 15.14
N GLU A 72 6.00 4.73 15.01
CA GLU A 72 5.55 3.59 14.21
C GLU A 72 4.11 3.14 14.54
N SER A 73 3.75 3.10 15.83
CA SER A 73 2.40 2.69 16.24
C SER A 73 1.29 3.63 15.76
N THR A 74 1.59 4.92 15.59
CA THR A 74 0.62 5.90 15.06
C THR A 74 0.55 5.83 13.53
N ALA A 75 1.68 5.60 12.87
CA ALA A 75 1.74 5.39 11.43
C ALA A 75 0.96 4.13 11.03
N SER A 76 1.19 3.02 11.72
CA SER A 76 0.52 1.74 11.47
C SER A 76 -1.01 1.83 11.59
N LYS A 77 -1.52 2.53 12.60
CA LYS A 77 -2.97 2.76 12.76
C LYS A 77 -3.55 3.58 11.61
N HIS A 78 -2.84 4.61 11.16
CA HIS A 78 -3.31 5.41 10.02
C HIS A 78 -3.26 4.62 8.72
N VAL A 79 -2.22 3.80 8.51
CA VAL A 79 -2.17 2.92 7.33
C VAL A 79 -3.32 1.93 7.36
N ALA A 80 -3.65 1.33 8.50
CA ALA A 80 -4.86 0.50 8.61
C ALA A 80 -6.12 1.28 8.22
N THR A 81 -6.25 2.55 8.63
CA THR A 81 -7.38 3.43 8.25
C THR A 81 -7.43 3.83 6.78
N VAL A 82 -6.28 3.91 6.10
CA VAL A 82 -6.24 4.19 4.66
C VAL A 82 -6.45 2.90 3.86
N HIS A 83 -6.00 1.76 4.38
CA HIS A 83 -6.11 0.44 3.78
C HIS A 83 -7.55 -0.01 3.54
N GLU A 84 -8.34 -0.24 4.59
CA GLU A 84 -9.77 -0.54 4.44
C GLU A 84 -10.58 0.60 3.76
N ALA A 85 -10.14 1.87 3.80
CA ALA A 85 -10.78 2.95 3.05
C ALA A 85 -10.54 2.78 1.53
N PHE A 86 -9.34 2.39 1.15
CA PHE A 86 -9.01 1.99 -0.21
C PHE A 86 -9.83 0.76 -0.63
N LEU A 87 -9.89 -0.29 0.21
CA LEU A 87 -10.72 -1.47 -0.04
C LEU A 87 -12.18 -1.09 -0.24
N ALA A 88 -12.77 -0.24 0.60
CA ALA A 88 -14.13 0.25 0.43
C ALA A 88 -14.34 1.06 -0.85
N GLU A 89 -13.30 1.71 -1.39
CA GLU A 89 -13.36 2.46 -2.63
C GLU A 89 -13.27 1.56 -3.89
N VAL A 90 -12.49 0.48 -3.83
CA VAL A 90 -12.23 -0.40 -4.99
C VAL A 90 -13.08 -1.67 -4.99
N CYS A 91 -13.48 -2.15 -3.82
CA CYS A 91 -14.30 -3.34 -3.61
C CYS A 91 -15.72 -2.91 -3.20
N ALA A 92 -16.70 -3.26 -4.03
CA ALA A 92 -18.08 -2.78 -3.87
C ALA A 92 -18.85 -3.49 -2.74
N ASP A 93 -18.38 -4.67 -2.33
CA ASP A 93 -18.92 -5.55 -1.30
C ASP A 93 -18.11 -5.50 0.00
N TYR A 94 -17.09 -4.64 0.07
CA TYR A 94 -16.27 -4.49 1.26
C TYR A 94 -16.94 -3.54 2.27
N ASP A 95 -17.10 -4.01 3.51
CA ASP A 95 -17.65 -3.24 4.63
C ASP A 95 -16.52 -2.89 5.60
N PRO A 96 -16.06 -1.64 5.66
CA PRO A 96 -14.96 -1.22 6.52
C PRO A 96 -15.37 -1.24 8.00
N THR A 97 -14.43 -1.57 8.88
CA THR A 97 -14.67 -1.82 10.32
C THR A 97 -14.28 -0.67 11.25
N TYR A 98 -13.84 0.45 10.69
CA TYR A 98 -13.29 1.60 11.43
C TYR A 98 -14.19 2.28 12.45
#